data_AF-A0A4Y6PPI2-F1
#
_entry.id   AF-A0A4Y6PPI2-F1
#
_cell.length_a   1.000
_cell.length_b   1.000
_cell.length_c   1.000
_cell.angle_alpha   90.00
_cell.angle_beta   90.00
_cell.angle_gamma   90.00
#
_symmetry.space_group_name_H-M   'P 1'
#
loop_
_entity.id
_entity.type
_entity.pdbx_description
1 polymer ?
#
loop_
_entity_poly.entity_id
_entity_poly.type
_entity_poly.pdbx_seq_one_letter_code
_entity_poly.pdbx_strand_id
1 'polypeptide(L)'
;MSEVVVSPHVAGYKLKPSSLLFIILDIIVQLDTLQTPNPRLKKRATDARELGRNARSLRFRWRNQDHSVSQGRSGARKTDAIIDNTLTSMDTSLGALARNDEAPDIQKKARALRKALFANGVRPVSGLTFEEQQQTVTEMLELLRDPFADHVAACGLTVLVDQLDRLNAKFSRQLDVRNRDQVEHSDVEAAEAQFTEAFNRVFVTILADYCEEPDILDKLLEQYADQQERAALYYERHGSMPDVDPNTGEPVDDDGGAPLDDADEPGVDVDTDVDPEPTEA
;
A
#
# COMPACT_ATOMS: atom_id res chain seq x y z
N MET A 1 -14.22 58.08 -1.26
CA MET A 1 -14.71 56.70 -1.32
C MET A 1 -13.65 55.92 -2.08
N SER A 2 -12.71 55.30 -1.35
CA SER A 2 -11.67 54.47 -1.96
C SER A 2 -12.28 53.15 -2.39
N GLU A 3 -12.10 52.79 -3.65
CA GLU A 3 -12.40 51.46 -4.17
C GLU A 3 -11.56 50.44 -3.40
N VAL A 4 -12.24 49.55 -2.67
CA VAL A 4 -11.66 48.31 -2.19
C VAL A 4 -11.52 47.42 -3.42
N VAL A 5 -10.32 47.42 -4.00
CA VAL A 5 -9.95 46.43 -5.01
C VAL A 5 -9.85 45.10 -4.28
N VAL A 6 -10.91 44.30 -4.36
CA VAL A 6 -10.88 42.90 -3.95
C VAL A 6 -9.99 42.19 -4.96
N SER A 7 -8.77 41.86 -4.53
CA SER A 7 -7.80 41.09 -5.32
C SER A 7 -8.48 39.81 -5.84
N PRO A 8 -8.29 39.45 -7.12
CA PRO A 8 -8.92 38.26 -7.68
C PRO A 8 -8.52 37.05 -6.85
N HIS A 9 -9.51 36.24 -6.48
CA HIS A 9 -9.34 35.00 -5.73
C HIS A 9 -8.14 34.20 -6.25
N VAL A 10 -7.01 34.27 -5.55
CA VAL A 10 -5.93 33.30 -5.71
C VAL A 10 -6.50 32.02 -5.13
N ALA A 11 -6.84 31.06 -6.00
CA ALA A 11 -7.09 29.70 -5.56
C ALA A 11 -5.88 29.28 -4.73
N GLY A 12 -6.07 29.09 -3.41
CA GLY A 12 -4.97 28.73 -2.52
C GLY A 12 -4.30 27.45 -3.00
N TYR A 13 -2.98 27.38 -2.90
CA TYR A 13 -2.26 26.18 -3.31
C TYR A 13 -2.62 25.02 -2.39
N LYS A 14 -2.74 23.82 -2.97
CA LYS A 14 -2.94 22.59 -2.21
C LYS A 14 -1.66 22.24 -1.48
N LEU A 15 -1.58 22.62 -0.20
CA LEU A 15 -0.43 22.30 0.65
C LEU A 15 -0.29 20.79 0.86
N LYS A 16 0.95 20.30 0.89
CA LYS A 16 1.25 18.90 1.19
C LYS A 16 0.96 18.57 2.66
N PRO A 17 0.70 17.30 3.00
CA PRO A 17 0.49 16.86 4.39
C PRO A 17 1.59 17.30 5.37
N SER A 18 2.85 17.36 4.94
CA SER A 18 3.94 17.81 5.79
C SER A 18 3.78 19.28 6.22
N SER A 19 3.40 20.18 5.30
CA SER A 19 3.12 21.59 5.59
C SER A 19 1.91 21.74 6.53
N LEU A 20 0.84 20.98 6.29
CA LEU A 20 -0.34 21.00 7.16
C LEU A 20 0.00 20.55 8.59
N LEU A 21 0.88 19.57 8.75
CA LEU A 21 1.31 19.10 10.07
C LEU A 21 2.11 20.17 10.81
N PHE A 22 3.01 20.88 10.12
CA PHE A 22 3.74 22.02 10.67
C PHE A 22 2.79 23.12 11.16
N ILE A 23 1.79 23.48 10.34
CA ILE A 23 0.77 24.49 10.68
C ILE A 23 -0.03 24.07 11.92
N ILE A 24 -0.43 22.80 12.04
CA ILE A 24 -1.14 22.31 13.24
C ILE A 24 -0.27 22.41 14.49
N LEU A 25 1.02 22.12 14.39
CA LEU A 25 1.94 22.25 15.53
C LEU A 25 1.98 23.69 16.03
N ASP A 26 2.09 24.66 15.11
CA ASP A 26 2.03 26.08 15.48
C ASP A 26 0.67 26.47 16.07
N ILE A 27 -0.45 26.09 15.46
CA ILE A 27 -1.80 26.35 16.01
C ILE A 27 -1.91 25.87 17.46
N ILE A 28 -1.41 24.67 17.78
CA ILE A 28 -1.43 24.14 19.15
C ILE A 28 -0.60 25.03 20.10
N VAL A 29 0.57 25.50 19.66
CA VAL A 29 1.43 26.41 20.44
C VAL A 29 0.72 27.75 20.65
N GLN A 30 0.16 28.35 19.60
CA GLN A 30 -0.51 29.64 19.67
C GLN A 30 -1.75 29.60 20.56
N LEU A 31 -2.54 28.51 20.51
CA LEU A 31 -3.70 28.31 21.38
C LEU A 31 -3.37 28.40 22.87
N ASP A 32 -2.19 27.94 23.26
CA ASP A 32 -1.73 27.97 24.66
C ASP A 32 -1.30 29.36 25.13
N THR A 33 -1.17 30.30 24.20
CA THR A 33 -0.85 31.71 24.50
C THR A 33 -2.09 32.61 24.54
N LEU A 34 -3.27 32.10 24.19
CA LEU A 34 -4.50 32.89 24.21
C LEU A 34 -4.97 33.14 25.63
N GLN A 35 -5.55 34.33 25.87
CA GLN A 35 -6.09 34.69 27.18
C GLN A 35 -7.26 33.77 27.59
N THR A 36 -8.05 33.32 26.62
CA THR A 36 -9.13 32.35 26.81
C THR A 36 -8.96 31.19 25.83
N PRO A 37 -8.23 30.11 26.20
CA PRO A 37 -8.01 28.98 25.31
C PRO A 37 -9.32 28.28 24.96
N ASN A 38 -9.54 27.97 23.68
CA ASN A 38 -10.67 27.18 23.22
C ASN A 38 -10.37 25.66 23.34
N PRO A 39 -10.93 24.96 24.35
CA PRO A 39 -10.58 23.57 24.60
C PRO A 39 -11.05 22.62 23.49
N ARG A 40 -12.14 22.98 22.80
CA ARG A 40 -12.67 22.18 21.68
C ARG A 40 -11.74 22.24 20.48
N LEU A 41 -11.27 23.43 20.13
CA LEU A 41 -10.31 23.62 19.07
C LEU A 41 -8.96 22.97 19.41
N LYS A 42 -8.47 23.12 20.65
CA LYS A 42 -7.24 22.45 21.10
C LYS A 42 -7.32 20.93 20.96
N LYS A 43 -8.46 20.33 21.35
CA LYS A 43 -8.70 18.90 21.14
C LYS A 43 -8.65 18.53 19.65
N ARG A 44 -9.37 19.27 18.80
CA ARG A 44 -9.39 19.01 17.34
C ARG A 44 -7.99 19.10 16.71
N ALA A 45 -7.21 20.11 17.08
CA ALA A 45 -5.85 20.27 16.59
C ALA A 45 -4.94 19.12 17.06
N THR A 46 -5.11 18.66 18.31
CA THR A 46 -4.37 17.51 18.85
C THR A 46 -4.74 16.21 18.13
N ASP A 47 -6.03 15.95 17.91
CA ASP A 47 -6.51 14.76 17.17
C ASP A 47 -5.97 14.77 15.73
N ALA A 48 -6.01 15.92 15.07
CA ALA A 48 -5.47 16.10 13.72
C ALA A 48 -3.94 15.92 13.68
N ARG A 49 -3.19 16.36 14.70
CA ARG A 49 -1.75 16.11 14.83
C ARG A 49 -1.44 14.61 14.85
N GLU A 50 -2.18 13.83 15.62
CA GLU A 50 -1.96 12.38 15.72
C GLU A 50 -2.29 11.67 14.40
N LEU A 51 -3.34 12.10 13.69
CA LEU A 51 -3.63 11.64 12.32
C LEU A 51 -2.48 11.98 11.34
N GLY A 52 -1.95 13.20 11.41
CA GLY A 52 -0.83 13.63 10.56
C GLY A 52 0.46 12.85 10.86
N ARG A 53 0.72 12.52 12.12
CA ARG A 53 1.84 11.63 12.51
C ARG A 53 1.67 10.22 11.98
N ASN A 54 0.46 9.68 12.04
CA ASN A 54 0.15 8.37 11.47
C ASN A 54 0.37 8.36 9.94
N ALA A 55 -0.17 9.35 9.22
CA ALA A 55 0.04 9.49 7.78
C ALA A 55 1.53 9.60 7.43
N ARG A 56 2.30 10.42 8.16
CA ARG A 56 3.77 10.53 8.00
C ARG A 56 4.48 9.20 8.26
N SER A 57 4.08 8.48 9.31
CA SER A 57 4.66 7.17 9.65
C SER A 57 4.38 6.13 8.55
N LEU A 58 3.17 6.09 8.03
CA LEU A 58 2.79 5.22 6.92
C LEU A 58 3.56 5.58 5.64
N ARG A 59 3.66 6.86 5.29
CA ARG A 59 4.48 7.32 4.16
C ARG A 59 5.96 6.97 4.33
N PHE A 60 6.52 7.14 5.54
CA PHE A 60 7.90 6.75 5.84
C PHE A 60 8.10 5.24 5.70
N ARG A 61 7.19 4.43 6.24
CA ARG A 61 7.22 2.97 6.09
C ARG A 61 7.07 2.57 4.64
N TRP A 62 6.17 3.20 3.89
CA TRP A 62 5.96 2.92 2.47
C TRP A 62 7.15 3.33 1.60
N ARG A 63 7.83 4.45 1.87
CA ARG A 63 9.04 4.88 1.15
C ARG A 63 10.26 4.02 1.49
N ASN A 64 10.39 3.60 2.75
CA ASN A 64 11.53 2.81 3.24
C ASN A 64 11.27 1.31 3.26
N GLN A 65 10.09 0.84 2.85
CA GLN A 65 9.89 -0.57 2.64
C GLN A 65 10.78 -0.98 1.48
N ASP A 66 11.47 -2.11 1.64
CA ASP A 66 12.24 -2.64 0.54
C ASP A 66 11.25 -3.08 -0.56
N HIS A 67 11.08 -2.22 -1.57
CA HIS A 67 10.35 -2.56 -2.79
C HIS A 67 11.03 -3.71 -3.54
N SER A 68 12.21 -4.16 -3.10
CA SER A 68 12.73 -5.48 -3.43
C SER A 68 11.85 -6.57 -2.78
N VAL A 69 10.81 -6.89 -3.53
CA VAL A 69 9.93 -8.07 -3.47
C VAL A 69 10.71 -9.43 -3.47
N SER A 70 12.04 -9.44 -3.32
CA SER A 70 12.92 -10.54 -3.71
C SER A 70 13.29 -11.52 -2.60
N GLN A 71 13.37 -11.14 -1.32
CA GLN A 71 13.79 -12.10 -0.28
C GLN A 71 12.67 -13.09 0.08
N GLY A 72 11.44 -12.62 0.27
CA GLY A 72 10.27 -13.47 0.51
C GLY A 72 9.91 -14.36 -0.68
N ARG A 73 9.87 -13.80 -1.90
CA ARG A 73 9.62 -14.59 -3.13
C ARG A 73 10.75 -15.53 -3.48
N SER A 74 12.03 -15.19 -3.28
CA SER A 74 13.11 -16.15 -3.55
C SER A 74 13.07 -17.32 -2.57
N GLY A 75 12.70 -17.08 -1.30
CA GLY A 75 12.51 -18.13 -0.31
C GLY A 75 11.33 -19.04 -0.64
N ALA A 76 10.18 -18.45 -0.96
CA ALA A 76 8.97 -19.18 -1.35
C ALA A 76 9.19 -19.95 -2.66
N ARG A 77 9.74 -19.31 -3.70
CA ARG A 77 10.06 -19.95 -5.00
C ARG A 77 11.06 -21.09 -4.87
N LYS A 78 12.03 -20.98 -3.96
CA LYS A 78 12.94 -22.09 -3.67
C LYS A 78 12.21 -23.25 -2.99
N THR A 79 11.34 -22.97 -2.02
CA THR A 79 10.56 -24.01 -1.33
C THR A 79 9.57 -24.68 -2.30
N ASP A 80 8.85 -23.89 -3.09
CA ASP A 80 7.97 -24.31 -4.19
C ASP A 80 8.69 -25.26 -5.17
N ALA A 81 9.85 -24.85 -5.71
CA ALA A 81 10.63 -25.73 -6.58
C ALA A 81 11.04 -27.06 -5.91
N ILE A 82 11.26 -27.08 -4.59
CA ILE A 82 11.56 -28.32 -3.85
C ILE A 82 10.30 -29.17 -3.67
N ILE A 83 9.14 -28.54 -3.44
CA ILE A 83 7.83 -29.22 -3.39
C ILE A 83 7.55 -29.90 -4.74
N ASP A 84 7.69 -29.18 -5.85
CA ASP A 84 7.48 -29.71 -7.21
C ASP A 84 8.38 -30.91 -7.51
N ASN A 85 9.66 -30.82 -7.13
CA ASN A 85 10.61 -31.93 -7.27
C ASN A 85 10.22 -33.14 -6.39
N THR A 86 9.71 -32.89 -5.19
CA THR A 86 9.24 -33.95 -4.27
C THR A 86 8.01 -34.65 -4.85
N LEU A 87 7.03 -33.90 -5.35
CA LEU A 87 5.84 -34.44 -6.01
C LEU A 87 6.19 -35.23 -7.27
N THR A 88 7.13 -34.73 -8.08
CA THR A 88 7.64 -35.42 -9.28
C THR A 88 8.32 -36.73 -8.91
N SER A 89 9.10 -36.75 -7.83
CA SER A 89 9.75 -37.96 -7.32
C SER A 89 8.72 -38.98 -6.86
N MET A 90 7.67 -38.55 -6.15
CA MET A 90 6.57 -39.42 -5.72
C MET A 90 5.82 -40.04 -6.90
N ASP A 91 5.42 -39.25 -7.91
CA ASP A 91 4.74 -39.79 -9.10
C ASP A 91 5.62 -40.79 -9.86
N THR A 92 6.92 -40.49 -9.98
CA THR A 92 7.89 -41.38 -10.66
C THR A 92 8.02 -42.72 -9.92
N SER A 93 8.19 -42.69 -8.59
CA SER A 93 8.27 -43.89 -7.76
C SER A 93 6.99 -44.72 -7.83
N LEU A 94 5.82 -44.06 -7.74
CA LEU A 94 4.52 -44.73 -7.88
C LEU A 94 4.35 -45.34 -9.29
N GLY A 95 4.80 -44.66 -10.34
CA GLY A 95 4.79 -45.15 -11.70
C GLY A 95 5.67 -46.38 -11.92
N ALA A 96 6.82 -46.46 -11.24
CA ALA A 96 7.66 -47.66 -11.24
C ALA A 96 6.98 -48.83 -10.54
N LEU A 97 6.46 -48.61 -9.32
CA LEU A 97 5.76 -49.64 -8.55
C LEU A 97 4.48 -50.14 -9.24
N ALA A 98 3.73 -49.26 -9.90
CA ALA A 98 2.51 -49.60 -10.63
C ALA A 98 2.73 -50.52 -11.85
N ARG A 99 3.98 -50.65 -12.31
CA ARG A 99 4.42 -51.52 -13.42
C ARG A 99 5.18 -52.77 -12.95
N ASN A 100 5.41 -52.92 -11.64
CA ASN A 100 6.07 -54.10 -11.10
C ASN A 100 5.05 -55.24 -10.96
N ASP A 101 5.20 -56.31 -11.74
CA ASP A 101 4.31 -57.47 -11.72
C ASP A 101 4.70 -58.52 -10.65
N GLU A 102 5.89 -58.42 -10.05
CA GLU A 102 6.37 -59.36 -9.04
C GLU A 102 5.71 -59.16 -7.66
N ALA A 103 5.06 -58.01 -7.44
CA ALA A 103 4.38 -57.67 -6.18
C ALA A 103 2.97 -57.11 -6.42
N PRO A 104 1.96 -57.95 -6.72
CA PRO A 104 0.62 -57.52 -7.12
C PRO A 104 -0.09 -56.60 -6.11
N ASP A 105 0.10 -56.83 -4.81
CA ASP A 105 -0.51 -56.02 -3.76
C ASP A 105 0.07 -54.60 -3.71
N ILE A 106 1.41 -54.47 -3.83
CA ILE A 106 2.10 -53.17 -3.90
C ILE A 106 1.71 -52.47 -5.21
N GLN A 107 1.64 -53.20 -6.31
CA GLN A 107 1.23 -52.69 -7.61
C GLN A 107 -0.18 -52.05 -7.53
N LYS A 108 -1.15 -52.76 -6.93
CA LYS A 108 -2.52 -52.28 -6.75
C LYS A 108 -2.57 -51.02 -5.89
N LYS A 109 -1.82 -51.00 -4.77
CA LYS A 109 -1.75 -49.84 -3.88
C LYS A 109 -1.11 -48.63 -4.55
N ALA A 110 -0.03 -48.83 -5.30
CA ALA A 110 0.63 -47.78 -6.07
C ALA A 110 -0.29 -47.18 -7.15
N ARG A 111 -1.04 -48.03 -7.88
CA ARG A 111 -2.05 -47.57 -8.86
C ARG A 111 -3.16 -46.75 -8.20
N ALA A 112 -3.64 -47.17 -7.04
CA ALA A 112 -4.66 -46.43 -6.29
C ALA A 112 -4.16 -45.06 -5.85
N LEU A 113 -2.97 -44.99 -5.23
CA LEU A 113 -2.32 -43.73 -4.83
C LEU A 113 -2.11 -42.80 -6.03
N ARG A 114 -1.52 -43.33 -7.11
CA ARG A 114 -1.23 -42.54 -8.30
C ARG A 114 -2.50 -41.98 -8.96
N LYS A 115 -3.57 -42.78 -9.01
CA LYS A 115 -4.86 -42.33 -9.53
C LYS A 115 -5.48 -41.25 -8.65
N ALA A 116 -5.35 -41.34 -7.33
CA ALA A 116 -5.93 -40.37 -6.41
C ALA A 116 -5.18 -39.02 -6.43
N LEU A 117 -3.84 -39.06 -6.49
CA LEU A 117 -3.01 -37.87 -6.31
C LEU A 117 -2.51 -37.26 -7.64
N PHE A 118 -2.32 -38.08 -8.66
CA PHE A 118 -1.63 -37.70 -9.91
C PHE A 118 -2.38 -38.21 -11.14
N ALA A 119 -3.73 -38.15 -11.12
CA ALA A 119 -4.57 -38.60 -12.23
C ALA A 119 -4.14 -38.00 -13.59
N ASN A 120 -3.70 -36.74 -13.57
CA ASN A 120 -3.24 -35.98 -14.72
C ASN A 120 -1.74 -35.59 -14.59
N GLY A 121 -0.97 -36.38 -13.84
CA GLY A 121 0.42 -36.10 -13.49
C GLY A 121 0.57 -34.98 -12.45
N VAL A 122 1.79 -34.47 -12.29
CA VAL A 122 2.14 -33.44 -11.27
C VAL A 122 1.86 -32.01 -11.76
N ARG A 123 1.89 -31.79 -13.08
CA ARG A 123 1.76 -30.45 -13.70
C ARG A 123 0.54 -29.64 -13.23
N PRO A 124 -0.65 -30.23 -13.01
CA PRO A 124 -1.80 -29.49 -12.52
C PRO A 124 -1.60 -28.88 -11.13
N VAL A 125 -0.72 -29.45 -10.30
CA VAL A 125 -0.40 -28.93 -8.97
C VAL A 125 0.73 -27.90 -9.05
N SER A 126 1.79 -28.20 -9.80
CA SER A 126 2.95 -27.31 -9.96
C SER A 126 2.68 -26.04 -10.79
N GLY A 127 1.52 -25.98 -11.46
CA GLY A 127 1.10 -24.82 -12.26
C GLY A 127 0.21 -23.83 -11.53
N LEU A 128 -0.15 -24.12 -10.27
CA LEU A 128 -1.03 -23.29 -9.46
C LEU A 128 -0.33 -22.03 -8.95
N THR A 129 -1.11 -21.06 -8.47
CA THR A 129 -0.55 -19.98 -7.64
C THR A 129 0.01 -20.56 -6.34
N PHE A 130 0.90 -19.83 -5.66
CA PHE A 130 1.54 -20.33 -4.43
C PHE A 130 0.52 -20.66 -3.33
N GLU A 131 -0.50 -19.83 -3.19
CA GLU A 131 -1.57 -20.00 -2.21
C GLU A 131 -2.43 -21.24 -2.54
N GLU A 132 -2.81 -21.41 -3.81
CA GLU A 132 -3.56 -22.59 -4.27
C GLU A 132 -2.74 -23.88 -4.18
N GLN A 133 -1.45 -23.84 -4.52
CA GLN A 133 -0.54 -24.98 -4.40
C GLN A 133 -0.37 -25.40 -2.94
N GLN A 134 -0.20 -24.44 -2.01
CA GLN A 134 -0.09 -24.70 -0.57
C GLN A 134 -1.34 -25.40 -0.04
N GLN A 135 -2.53 -24.91 -0.41
CA GLN A 135 -3.80 -25.53 -0.02
C GLN A 135 -3.93 -26.94 -0.62
N THR A 136 -3.64 -27.09 -1.92
CA THR A 136 -3.70 -28.38 -2.61
C THR A 136 -2.75 -29.41 -1.97
N VAL A 137 -1.51 -29.03 -1.64
CA VAL A 137 -0.55 -29.91 -0.98
C VAL A 137 -1.01 -30.27 0.44
N THR A 138 -1.69 -29.36 1.14
CA THR A 138 -2.28 -29.65 2.46
C THR A 138 -3.33 -30.75 2.36
N GLU A 139 -4.27 -30.64 1.41
CA GLU A 139 -5.30 -31.65 1.16
C GLU A 139 -4.70 -33.00 0.74
N MET A 140 -3.65 -32.98 -0.10
CA MET A 140 -2.91 -34.20 -0.46
C MET A 140 -2.28 -34.87 0.77
N LEU A 141 -1.68 -34.10 1.68
CA LEU A 141 -1.08 -34.61 2.91
C LEU A 141 -2.11 -35.25 3.83
N GLU A 142 -3.32 -34.70 3.93
CA GLU A 142 -4.43 -35.29 4.68
C GLU A 142 -4.83 -36.66 4.09
N LEU A 143 -5.00 -36.73 2.77
CA LEU A 143 -5.29 -37.99 2.08
C LEU A 143 -4.20 -39.05 2.29
N LEU A 144 -2.93 -38.64 2.22
CA LEU A 144 -1.76 -39.51 2.39
C LEU A 144 -1.64 -40.05 3.82
N ARG A 145 -2.05 -39.27 4.83
CA ARG A 145 -1.90 -39.60 6.26
C ARG A 145 -3.01 -40.45 6.83
N ASP A 146 -4.20 -40.38 6.27
CA ASP A 146 -5.36 -41.10 6.82
C ASP A 146 -5.92 -42.11 5.81
N PRO A 147 -6.68 -41.74 4.77
CA PRO A 147 -7.22 -42.70 3.79
C PRO A 147 -6.18 -43.62 3.14
N PHE A 148 -4.95 -43.14 2.94
CA PHE A 148 -3.89 -43.88 2.24
C PHE A 148 -2.68 -44.25 3.11
N ALA A 149 -2.76 -44.16 4.44
CA ALA A 149 -1.62 -44.45 5.33
C ALA A 149 -0.96 -45.81 5.04
N ASP A 150 -1.76 -46.87 4.95
CA ASP A 150 -1.30 -48.23 4.63
C ASP A 150 -0.69 -48.35 3.23
N HIS A 151 -1.13 -47.50 2.29
CA HIS A 151 -0.61 -47.50 0.93
C HIS A 151 0.75 -46.81 0.89
N VAL A 152 0.89 -45.68 1.59
CA VAL A 152 2.15 -44.94 1.74
C VAL A 152 3.23 -45.83 2.37
N ALA A 153 2.89 -46.56 3.43
CA ALA A 153 3.80 -47.48 4.09
C ALA A 153 4.23 -48.63 3.16
N ALA A 154 3.26 -49.28 2.49
CA ALA A 154 3.54 -50.39 1.58
C ALA A 154 4.37 -49.98 0.35
N CYS A 155 4.22 -48.74 -0.13
CA CYS A 155 4.97 -48.20 -1.25
C CYS A 155 6.31 -47.55 -0.83
N GLY A 156 6.66 -47.54 0.46
CA GLY A 156 7.92 -46.96 0.95
C GLY A 156 8.00 -45.43 0.79
N LEU A 157 6.87 -44.72 0.79
CA LEU A 157 6.79 -43.27 0.53
C LEU A 157 6.86 -42.41 1.79
N THR A 158 6.91 -43.00 2.99
CA THR A 158 6.85 -42.28 4.28
C THR A 158 7.83 -41.11 4.36
N VAL A 159 9.08 -41.31 3.93
CA VAL A 159 10.12 -40.28 3.95
C VAL A 159 9.75 -39.08 3.06
N LEU A 160 9.17 -39.34 1.89
CA LEU A 160 8.74 -38.28 0.96
C LEU A 160 7.52 -37.52 1.49
N VAL A 161 6.58 -38.22 2.14
CA VAL A 161 5.42 -37.59 2.80
C VAL A 161 5.86 -36.69 3.96
N ASP A 162 6.77 -37.15 4.81
CA ASP A 162 7.32 -36.37 5.92
C ASP A 162 8.15 -35.16 5.43
N GLN A 163 8.82 -35.30 4.30
CA GLN A 163 9.51 -34.20 3.65
C GLN A 163 8.52 -33.17 3.10
N LEU A 164 7.48 -33.63 2.39
CA LEU A 164 6.45 -32.77 1.82
C LEU A 164 5.72 -31.96 2.90
N ASP A 165 5.41 -32.57 4.04
CA ASP A 165 4.79 -31.89 5.19
C ASP A 165 5.68 -30.77 5.75
N ARG A 166 6.97 -31.05 5.97
CA ARG A 166 7.94 -30.05 6.45
C ARG A 166 8.08 -28.90 5.46
N LEU A 167 8.09 -29.19 4.16
CA LEU A 167 8.16 -28.18 3.11
C LEU A 167 6.88 -27.34 3.05
N ASN A 168 5.70 -27.96 3.12
CA ASN A 168 4.42 -27.27 3.11
C ASN A 168 4.26 -26.33 4.32
N ALA A 169 4.66 -26.78 5.53
CA ALA A 169 4.67 -25.94 6.72
C ALA A 169 5.65 -24.76 6.60
N LYS A 170 6.82 -24.97 5.97
CA LYS A 170 7.78 -23.89 5.68
C LYS A 170 7.21 -22.90 4.66
N PHE A 171 6.55 -23.41 3.62
CA PHE A 171 5.94 -22.62 2.57
C PHE A 171 4.82 -21.75 3.11
N SER A 172 3.92 -22.31 3.93
CA SER A 172 2.88 -21.57 4.64
C SER A 172 3.43 -20.41 5.48
N ARG A 173 4.50 -20.61 6.25
CA ARG A 173 5.17 -19.52 6.99
C ARG A 173 5.75 -18.45 6.07
N GLN A 174 6.28 -18.83 4.92
CA GLN A 174 6.82 -17.89 3.93
C GLN A 174 5.70 -17.07 3.26
N LEU A 175 4.47 -17.62 3.17
CA LEU A 175 3.30 -16.91 2.66
C LEU A 175 2.64 -16.01 3.72
N ASP A 176 2.58 -16.40 5.00
CA ASP A 176 1.93 -15.61 6.08
C ASP A 176 2.70 -14.30 6.41
N VAL A 177 4.04 -14.31 6.34
CA VAL A 177 4.87 -13.09 6.53
C VAL A 177 4.58 -12.01 5.48
N ARG A 178 4.07 -12.40 4.30
CA ARG A 178 3.84 -11.50 3.16
C ARG A 178 2.68 -10.52 3.38
N ASN A 179 1.71 -10.85 4.25
CA ASN A 179 0.45 -10.08 4.36
C ASN A 179 0.39 -9.09 5.54
N ARG A 180 1.32 -9.13 6.51
CA ARG A 180 1.19 -8.31 7.73
C ARG A 180 2.06 -7.06 7.79
N ASP A 181 3.16 -7.03 7.05
CA ASP A 181 4.17 -5.97 7.22
C ASP A 181 4.23 -4.96 6.05
N GLN A 182 3.53 -5.21 4.95
CA GLN A 182 3.51 -4.33 3.79
C GLN A 182 2.48 -3.21 3.98
N VAL A 183 2.91 -1.95 3.82
CA VAL A 183 2.01 -0.80 3.77
C VAL A 183 1.65 -0.59 2.31
N GLU A 184 0.36 -0.63 1.98
CA GLU A 184 -0.08 -0.35 0.61
C GLU A 184 -0.09 1.17 0.37
N HIS A 185 0.04 1.58 -0.91
CA HIS A 185 -0.06 3.01 -1.26
C HIS A 185 -1.45 3.57 -0.90
N SER A 186 -2.49 2.77 -1.08
CA SER A 186 -3.87 3.06 -0.68
C SER A 186 -4.01 3.38 0.80
N ASP A 187 -3.25 2.72 1.68
CA ASP A 187 -3.24 3.01 3.12
C ASP A 187 -2.65 4.40 3.41
N VAL A 188 -1.61 4.79 2.67
CA VAL A 188 -0.99 6.12 2.77
C VAL A 188 -1.98 7.18 2.31
N GLU A 189 -2.58 7.01 1.14
CA GLU A 189 -3.57 7.95 0.58
C GLU A 189 -4.78 8.12 1.51
N ALA A 190 -5.31 7.01 2.04
CA ALA A 190 -6.43 7.05 2.98
C ALA A 190 -6.07 7.80 4.27
N ALA A 191 -4.88 7.56 4.82
CA ALA A 191 -4.41 8.27 6.01
C ALA A 191 -4.20 9.77 5.76
N GLU A 192 -3.69 10.14 4.59
CA GLU A 192 -3.51 11.54 4.20
C GLU A 192 -4.83 12.27 3.94
N ALA A 193 -5.80 11.59 3.34
CA ALA A 193 -7.14 12.12 3.18
C ALA A 193 -7.81 12.38 4.54
N GLN A 194 -7.73 11.42 5.47
CA GLN A 194 -8.24 11.59 6.84
C GLN A 194 -7.56 12.74 7.59
N PHE A 195 -6.24 12.86 7.45
CA PHE A 195 -5.49 13.96 8.04
C PHE A 195 -5.90 15.31 7.45
N THR A 196 -6.01 15.40 6.12
CA THR A 196 -6.43 16.63 5.42
C THR A 196 -7.85 17.04 5.84
N GLU A 197 -8.77 16.07 5.95
CA GLU A 197 -10.11 16.34 6.46
C GLU A 197 -10.08 16.87 7.90
N ALA A 198 -9.25 16.29 8.77
CA ALA A 198 -9.09 16.74 10.14
C ALA A 198 -8.50 18.16 10.22
N PHE A 199 -7.51 18.48 9.37
CA PHE A 199 -6.98 19.83 9.22
C PHE A 199 -8.08 20.82 8.81
N ASN A 200 -8.87 20.49 7.78
CA ASN A 200 -9.95 21.35 7.31
C ASN A 200 -10.98 21.63 8.41
N ARG A 201 -11.28 20.64 9.25
CA ARG A 201 -12.16 20.83 10.41
C ARG A 201 -11.56 21.79 11.44
N VAL A 202 -10.24 21.74 11.68
CA VAL A 202 -9.53 22.71 12.54
C VAL A 202 -9.62 24.10 11.94
N PHE A 203 -9.27 24.26 10.67
CA PHE A 203 -9.29 25.53 9.95
C PHE A 203 -10.68 26.20 9.97
N VAL A 204 -11.74 25.45 9.62
CA VAL A 204 -13.12 25.95 9.69
C VAL A 204 -13.53 26.31 11.12
N THR A 205 -13.06 25.58 12.13
CA THR A 205 -13.34 25.91 13.54
C THR A 205 -12.68 27.22 13.94
N ILE A 206 -11.44 27.46 13.51
CA ILE A 206 -10.73 28.73 13.75
C ILE A 206 -11.52 29.89 13.14
N LEU A 207 -11.91 29.77 11.87
CA LEU A 207 -12.69 30.79 11.19
C LEU A 207 -14.05 31.04 11.88
N ALA A 208 -14.73 29.99 12.32
CA ALA A 208 -16.05 30.11 12.94
C ALA A 208 -16.00 30.68 14.36
N ASP A 209 -15.05 30.25 15.17
CA ASP A 209 -15.00 30.60 16.59
C ASP A 209 -14.32 31.96 16.83
N TYR A 210 -13.51 32.47 15.88
CA TYR A 210 -12.77 33.74 16.01
C TYR A 210 -13.02 34.73 14.87
N CYS A 211 -14.13 34.63 14.13
CA CYS A 211 -14.42 35.55 13.01
C CYS A 211 -14.54 37.03 13.43
N GLU A 212 -14.91 37.30 14.69
CA GLU A 212 -15.04 38.66 15.25
C GLU A 212 -13.75 39.13 15.96
N GLU A 213 -12.70 38.30 16.00
CA GLU A 213 -11.44 38.54 16.70
C GLU A 213 -10.26 38.47 15.72
N PRO A 214 -10.10 39.47 14.82
CA PRO A 214 -9.12 39.43 13.73
C PRO A 214 -7.68 39.24 14.21
N ASP A 215 -7.29 39.85 15.33
CA ASP A 215 -5.94 39.70 15.89
C ASP A 215 -5.64 38.25 16.32
N ILE A 216 -6.64 37.52 16.82
CA ILE A 216 -6.50 36.09 17.18
C ILE A 216 -6.49 35.25 15.91
N LEU A 217 -7.34 35.58 14.95
CA LEU A 217 -7.43 34.88 13.69
C LEU A 217 -6.11 34.93 12.91
N ASP A 218 -5.55 36.13 12.74
CA ASP A 218 -4.27 36.36 12.08
C ASP A 218 -3.15 35.59 12.78
N LYS A 219 -3.12 35.62 14.12
CA LYS A 219 -2.15 34.88 14.91
C LYS A 219 -2.25 33.36 14.75
N LEU A 220 -3.46 32.80 14.72
CA LEU A 220 -3.66 31.35 14.57
C LEU A 220 -3.41 30.86 13.14
N LEU A 221 -3.54 31.73 12.14
CA LEU A 221 -3.39 31.39 10.72
C LEU A 221 -2.10 31.94 10.09
N GLU A 222 -1.22 32.56 10.88
CA GLU A 222 0.04 33.16 10.43
C GLU A 222 0.89 32.15 9.63
N GLN A 223 1.13 30.96 10.20
CA GLN A 223 1.90 29.92 9.53
C GLN A 223 1.19 29.34 8.30
N TYR A 224 -0.14 29.37 8.26
CA TYR A 224 -0.86 28.97 7.05
C TYR A 224 -0.63 29.97 5.91
N ALA A 225 -0.69 31.27 6.19
CA ALA A 225 -0.44 32.33 5.22
C ALA A 225 1.01 32.29 4.70
N ASP A 226 2.00 32.17 5.60
CA ASP A 226 3.41 32.05 5.23
C ASP A 226 3.68 30.82 4.33
N GLN A 227 3.10 29.66 4.66
CA GLN A 227 3.24 28.46 3.84
C GLN A 227 2.57 28.59 2.46
N GLN A 228 1.44 29.31 2.37
CA GLN A 228 0.80 29.61 1.08
C GLN A 228 1.67 30.53 0.20
N GLU A 229 2.28 31.55 0.79
CA GLU A 229 3.19 32.46 0.08
C GLU A 229 4.44 31.72 -0.41
N ARG A 230 5.07 30.92 0.45
CA ARG A 230 6.23 30.09 0.09
C ARG A 230 5.91 29.10 -1.03
N ALA A 231 4.75 28.45 -0.94
CA ALA A 231 4.27 27.55 -1.98
C ALA A 231 4.11 28.26 -3.32
N ALA A 232 3.49 29.45 -3.33
CA ALA A 232 3.30 30.25 -4.52
C ALA A 232 4.65 30.61 -5.18
N LEU A 233 5.59 31.12 -4.39
CA LEU A 233 6.93 31.50 -4.87
C LEU A 233 7.73 30.30 -5.39
N TYR A 234 7.59 29.14 -4.76
CA TYR A 234 8.27 27.93 -5.20
C TYR A 234 7.66 27.40 -6.50
N TYR A 235 6.33 27.36 -6.59
CA TYR A 235 5.60 26.91 -7.77
C TYR A 235 5.89 27.80 -8.99
N GLU A 236 5.92 29.12 -8.82
CA GLU A 236 6.29 30.07 -9.89
C GLU A 236 7.68 29.76 -10.48
N ARG A 237 8.62 29.27 -9.65
CA ARG A 237 10.00 28.97 -10.06
C ARG A 237 10.19 27.58 -10.64
N HIS A 238 9.48 26.57 -10.12
CA HIS A 238 9.76 25.15 -10.40
C HIS A 238 8.60 24.41 -11.08
N GLY A 239 7.42 25.02 -11.15
CA GLY A 239 6.21 24.39 -11.70
C GLY A 239 5.65 23.24 -10.85
N SER A 240 6.15 23.04 -9.63
CA SER A 240 5.70 21.97 -8.72
C SER A 240 5.68 22.47 -7.28
N MET A 241 4.98 21.76 -6.40
CA MET A 241 4.86 22.13 -4.98
C MET A 241 6.01 21.53 -4.14
N PRO A 242 6.67 22.31 -3.28
CA PRO A 242 7.78 21.80 -2.46
C PRO A 242 7.27 20.80 -1.42
N ASP A 243 8.04 19.76 -1.09
CA ASP A 243 7.86 19.05 0.20
C ASP A 243 8.44 19.93 1.31
N VAL A 244 7.90 19.81 2.52
CA VAL A 244 8.25 20.69 3.65
C VAL A 244 8.64 19.83 4.84
N ASP A 245 9.70 20.16 5.57
CA ASP A 245 9.99 19.49 6.83
C ASP A 245 8.89 19.88 7.84
N PRO A 246 8.09 18.92 8.34
CA PRO A 246 6.97 19.21 9.22
C PRO A 246 7.39 19.74 10.60
N ASN A 247 8.67 19.69 10.95
CA ASN A 247 9.18 20.23 12.22
C ASN A 247 9.70 21.66 12.08
N THR A 248 10.19 22.06 10.90
CA THR A 248 10.82 23.38 10.69
C THR A 248 10.04 24.29 9.75
N GLY A 249 9.16 23.74 8.89
CA GLY A 249 8.42 24.50 7.89
C GLY A 249 9.26 24.92 6.68
N GLU A 250 10.50 24.42 6.57
CA GLU A 250 11.41 24.72 5.48
C GLU A 250 11.21 23.75 4.29
N PRO A 251 11.33 24.23 3.04
CA PRO A 251 11.32 23.36 1.87
C PRO A 251 12.42 22.31 1.93
N VAL A 252 12.10 21.08 1.57
CA VAL A 252 13.07 20.00 1.36
C VAL A 252 13.21 19.82 -0.14
N ASP A 253 14.43 19.98 -0.66
CA ASP A 253 14.71 19.73 -2.06
C ASP A 253 14.49 18.25 -2.38
N ASP A 254 13.72 18.00 -3.45
CA ASP A 254 13.43 16.65 -3.93
C ASP A 254 14.65 16.14 -4.71
N ASP A 255 15.68 15.67 -4.00
CA ASP A 255 16.82 14.97 -4.59
C ASP A 255 16.38 13.59 -5.12
N GLY A 256 15.66 13.55 -6.24
CA GLY A 256 15.63 12.40 -7.15
C GLY A 256 14.49 11.37 -7.02
N GLY A 257 13.25 11.78 -6.76
CA GLY A 257 12.06 10.95 -7.00
C GLY A 257 11.43 11.24 -8.37
N ALA A 258 11.09 10.20 -9.14
CA ALA A 258 10.48 10.33 -10.47
C ALA A 258 9.28 11.31 -10.52
N PRO A 259 9.02 11.98 -11.65
CA PRO A 259 7.94 12.97 -11.76
C PRO A 259 6.60 12.32 -11.38
N LEU A 260 5.91 12.90 -10.41
CA LEU A 260 4.49 12.66 -10.23
C LEU A 260 3.80 13.34 -11.42
N ASP A 261 3.12 12.52 -12.21
CA ASP A 261 2.30 12.93 -13.34
C ASP A 261 1.04 13.63 -12.81
N ASP A 262 1.20 14.88 -12.35
CA ASP A 262 0.08 15.79 -12.08
C ASP A 262 -0.38 16.39 -13.42
N ALA A 263 -0.97 15.54 -14.28
CA ALA A 263 -1.67 15.96 -15.48
C ALA A 263 -3.19 15.91 -15.25
N ASP A 264 -3.70 16.92 -14.55
CA ASP A 264 -5.10 17.35 -14.64
C ASP A 264 -5.11 18.88 -14.73
N GLU A 265 -4.61 19.41 -15.85
CA GLU A 265 -4.98 20.77 -16.27
C GLU A 265 -6.38 20.72 -16.89
N PRO A 266 -7.31 21.61 -16.50
CA PRO A 266 -8.59 21.73 -17.16
C PRO A 266 -8.37 22.26 -18.58
N GLY A 267 -8.76 21.46 -19.59
CA GLY A 267 -8.69 21.83 -20.99
C GLY A 267 -9.38 23.17 -21.24
N VAL A 268 -8.58 24.16 -21.64
CA VAL A 268 -9.08 25.39 -22.22
C VAL A 268 -9.49 25.05 -23.65
N ASP A 269 -10.81 24.93 -23.87
CA ASP A 269 -11.41 24.95 -25.21
C ASP A 269 -11.08 26.30 -25.86
N VAL A 270 -10.05 26.30 -26.72
CA VAL A 270 -9.83 27.40 -27.66
C VAL A 270 -10.60 27.08 -28.92
N ASP A 271 -11.81 27.63 -28.98
CA ASP A 271 -12.58 27.83 -30.21
C ASP A 271 -11.71 28.60 -31.22
N THR A 272 -11.26 27.92 -32.27
CA THR A 272 -10.81 28.57 -33.50
C THR A 272 -11.46 27.87 -34.68
N ASP A 273 -12.56 28.45 -35.16
CA ASP A 273 -12.84 28.59 -36.59
C ASP A 273 -13.85 29.73 -36.77
N VAL A 274 -13.31 30.95 -36.84
CA VAL A 274 -14.05 32.12 -37.35
C VAL A 274 -13.92 32.09 -38.87
N ASP A 275 -15.05 31.76 -39.50
CA ASP A 275 -15.32 31.84 -40.93
C ASP A 275 -15.31 33.30 -41.41
N PRO A 276 -14.53 33.70 -42.43
CA PRO A 276 -14.75 34.97 -43.11
C PRO A 276 -15.69 34.76 -44.31
N GLU A 277 -16.92 35.24 -44.11
CA GLU A 277 -17.98 35.43 -45.12
C GLU A 277 -17.59 36.39 -46.28
N PRO A 278 -18.43 36.53 -47.33
CA PRO A 278 -18.02 36.55 -48.74
C PRO A 278 -17.83 37.97 -49.29
N THR A 279 -17.29 38.07 -50.50
CA THR A 279 -17.47 39.26 -51.33
C THR A 279 -17.74 38.87 -52.79
N GLU A 280 -19.00 39.05 -53.19
CA GLU A 280 -19.40 39.15 -54.60
C GLU A 280 -18.92 40.48 -55.20
N ALA A 281 -18.35 40.42 -56.41
CA ALA A 281 -18.59 41.34 -57.53
C ALA A 281 -17.94 40.79 -58.81
#